data_AF-A0A1M5YT40-F1
#
_entry.id   AF-A0A1M5YT40-F1
#
_cell.length_a   1.000
_cell.length_b   1.000
_cell.length_c   1.000
_cell.angle_alpha   90.00
_cell.angle_beta   90.00
_cell.angle_gamma   90.00
#
_symmetry.space_group_name_H-M   'P 1'
#
loop_
_entity.id
_entity.type
_entity.pdbx_description
1 polymer ?
#
loop_
_entity_poly.entity_id
_entity_poly.type
_entity_poly.pdbx_seq_one_letter_code
_entity_poly.pdbx_strand_id
1 'polypeptide(L)'
;MNALAGVFLFKILATVLAWSLPLLLLPASWLSAAGLPVAESTLPLRLLGWAYLALCLGYGFGLKAALEGRRAMAPIWVGIVSNGGAVILLLAYGLSGHWHGWHPLVQVIAWGSIAAALLITLGLYRFGVRGNGPKI
;
A
#
# COMPACT_ATOMS: atom_id res chain seq x y z
N MET A 1 -11.50 18.71 2.87
CA MET A 1 -10.29 17.91 2.58
C MET A 1 -9.98 18.02 1.09
N ASN A 2 -8.76 18.37 0.69
CA ASN A 2 -8.42 18.41 -0.75
C ASN A 2 -8.14 17.01 -1.31
N ALA A 3 -8.10 16.90 -2.65
CA ALA A 3 -7.94 15.61 -3.33
C ALA A 3 -6.66 14.87 -2.91
N LEU A 4 -5.53 15.57 -2.73
CA LEU A 4 -4.26 14.95 -2.32
C LEU A 4 -4.34 14.38 -0.91
N ALA A 5 -4.97 15.09 0.03
CA ALA A 5 -5.23 14.58 1.38
C ALA A 5 -6.13 13.33 1.34
N GLY A 6 -7.16 13.32 0.47
CA GLY A 6 -7.98 12.14 0.24
C GLY A 6 -7.17 10.93 -0.26
N VAL A 7 -6.23 11.15 -1.19
CA VAL A 7 -5.33 10.09 -1.69
C VAL A 7 -4.44 9.53 -0.57
N PHE A 8 -3.84 10.39 0.26
CA PHE A 8 -3.02 9.92 1.39
C PHE A 8 -3.84 9.16 2.43
N LEU A 9 -5.03 9.68 2.79
CA LEU A 9 -5.91 8.99 3.74
C LEU A 9 -6.30 7.60 3.22
N PHE A 10 -6.72 7.52 1.95
CA PHE A 10 -7.05 6.23 1.33
C PHE A 10 -5.84 5.29 1.31
N LYS A 11 -4.65 5.78 0.93
CA LYS A 11 -3.41 4.97 0.92
C LYS A 11 -3.09 4.42 2.31
N ILE A 12 -3.18 5.25 3.35
CA ILE A 12 -2.93 4.84 4.74
C ILE A 12 -3.93 3.76 5.14
N LEU A 13 -5.23 4.02 5.01
CA LEU A 13 -6.27 3.07 5.43
C LEU A 13 -6.18 1.75 4.66
N ALA A 14 -6.05 1.78 3.34
CA ALA A 14 -5.92 0.58 2.54
C ALA A 14 -4.67 -0.24 2.91
N THR A 15 -3.53 0.41 3.13
CA THR A 15 -2.28 -0.28 3.49
C THR A 15 -2.35 -0.84 4.91
N VAL A 16 -2.89 -0.07 5.87
CA VAL A 16 -3.02 -0.50 7.26
C VAL A 16 -3.95 -1.70 7.38
N LEU A 17 -5.14 -1.63 6.78
CA LEU A 17 -6.18 -2.63 6.94
C LEU A 17 -5.93 -3.89 6.11
N ALA A 18 -5.46 -3.77 4.88
CA ALA A 18 -5.29 -4.93 3.99
C ALA A 18 -3.93 -5.62 4.15
N TRP A 19 -2.90 -4.90 4.63
CA TRP A 19 -1.53 -5.43 4.64
C TRP A 19 -0.84 -5.30 5.99
N SER A 20 -0.65 -4.10 6.54
CA SER A 20 0.17 -3.90 7.73
C SER A 20 -0.38 -4.62 8.96
N LEU A 21 -1.64 -4.37 9.36
CA LEU A 21 -2.22 -5.01 10.54
C LEU A 21 -2.40 -6.53 10.34
N PRO A 22 -2.89 -7.04 9.19
CA PRO A 22 -2.97 -8.47 8.97
C PRO A 22 -1.60 -9.16 9.12
N LEU A 23 -0.55 -8.60 8.51
CA LEU A 23 0.80 -9.15 8.59
C LEU A 23 1.41 -9.04 9.98
N LEU A 24 1.03 -8.05 10.80
CA LEU A 24 1.52 -7.90 12.17
C LEU A 24 0.78 -8.78 13.19
N LEU A 25 -0.53 -8.93 13.03
CA LEU A 25 -1.40 -9.42 14.09
C LEU A 25 -2.02 -10.80 13.81
N LEU A 26 -2.28 -11.16 12.55
CA LEU A 26 -2.90 -12.47 12.28
C LEU A 26 -1.97 -13.63 12.64
N PRO A 27 -2.49 -14.73 13.19
CA PRO A 27 -1.68 -15.88 13.55
C PRO A 27 -1.11 -16.57 12.30
N ALA A 28 0.01 -17.29 12.48
CA ALA A 28 0.69 -18.02 11.41
C ALA A 28 -0.24 -18.95 10.62
N SER A 29 -1.17 -19.62 11.32
CA SER A 29 -2.15 -20.51 10.71
C SER A 29 -3.09 -19.80 9.74
N TRP A 30 -3.50 -18.57 10.05
CA TRP A 30 -4.37 -17.78 9.16
C TRP A 30 -3.59 -17.26 7.95
N LEU A 31 -2.35 -16.82 8.16
CA LEU A 31 -1.47 -16.38 7.07
C LEU A 31 -1.13 -17.56 6.13
N SER A 32 -0.89 -18.74 6.68
CA SER A 32 -0.66 -19.97 5.90
C SER A 32 -1.92 -20.39 5.14
N ALA A 33 -3.09 -20.38 5.80
CA ALA A 33 -4.37 -20.67 5.17
C ALA A 33 -4.73 -19.66 4.06
N ALA A 34 -4.25 -18.42 4.17
CA ALA A 34 -4.35 -17.41 3.13
C ALA A 34 -3.50 -17.73 1.88
N GLY A 35 -2.58 -18.69 1.96
CA GLY A 35 -1.64 -19.04 0.90
C GLY A 35 -0.35 -18.22 0.92
N LEU A 36 -0.11 -17.44 1.99
CA LEU A 36 1.16 -16.74 2.15
C LEU A 36 2.26 -17.73 2.52
N PRO A 37 3.51 -17.49 2.08
CA PRO A 37 4.65 -18.34 2.40
C PRO A 37 5.03 -18.19 3.88
N VAL A 38 4.30 -18.89 4.73
CA VAL A 38 4.62 -19.10 6.14
C VAL A 38 5.39 -20.41 6.23
N ALA A 39 6.66 -20.37 5.81
CA ALA A 39 7.55 -21.52 5.95
C ALA A 39 7.95 -21.67 7.43
N GLU A 40 9.26 -21.75 7.72
CA GLU A 40 9.79 -22.00 9.06
C GLU A 40 9.58 -20.85 10.06
N SER A 41 9.26 -19.64 9.59
CA SER A 41 9.10 -18.46 10.46
C SER A 41 8.17 -17.41 9.88
N THR A 42 7.36 -16.77 10.75
CA THR A 42 6.58 -15.58 10.42
C THR A 42 7.39 -14.28 10.45
N LEU A 43 8.64 -14.30 10.91
CA LEU A 43 9.45 -13.10 11.12
C LEU A 43 9.53 -12.19 9.88
N PRO A 44 9.75 -12.70 8.64
CA PRO A 44 9.78 -11.84 7.45
C PRO A 44 8.45 -11.13 7.21
N LEU A 45 7.33 -11.80 7.43
CA LEU A 45 5.98 -11.22 7.30
C LEU A 45 5.75 -10.13 8.37
N ARG A 46 6.22 -10.35 9.61
CA ARG A 46 6.13 -9.34 10.67
C ARG A 46 6.97 -8.10 10.36
N LEU A 47 8.20 -8.30 9.89
CA LEU A 47 9.09 -7.20 9.47
C LEU A 47 8.46 -6.41 8.31
N LEU A 48 7.85 -7.10 7.34
CA LEU A 48 7.13 -6.47 6.25
C LEU A 48 5.93 -5.64 6.76
N GLY A 49 5.18 -6.18 7.73
CA GLY A 49 4.09 -5.45 8.39
C GLY A 49 4.55 -4.15 9.06
N TRP A 50 5.70 -4.18 9.75
CA TRP A 50 6.33 -2.99 10.35
C TRP A 50 6.84 -2.00 9.30
N ALA A 51 7.43 -2.48 8.20
CA ALA A 51 7.86 -1.63 7.10
C ALA A 51 6.66 -0.88 6.49
N TYR A 52 5.52 -1.55 6.29
CA TYR A 52 4.29 -0.91 5.83
C TYR A 52 3.72 0.09 6.84
N LEU A 53 3.79 -0.20 8.14
CA LEU A 53 3.37 0.73 9.18
C LEU A 53 4.22 2.00 9.18
N ALA A 54 5.55 1.85 9.09
CA ALA A 54 6.48 2.97 9.01
C ALA A 54 6.25 3.83 7.76
N LEU A 55 5.96 3.21 6.61
CA LEU A 55 5.54 3.94 5.41
C LEU A 55 4.26 4.74 5.65
N CYS A 56 3.28 4.17 6.36
CA CYS A 56 2.04 4.88 6.71
C CYS A 56 2.29 6.08 7.63
N LEU A 57 3.25 6.01 8.56
CA LEU A 57 3.68 7.18 9.33
C LEU A 57 4.27 8.27 8.42
N GLY A 58 5.11 7.88 7.45
CA GLY A 58 5.63 8.79 6.42
C GLY A 58 4.50 9.47 5.61
N TYR A 59 3.50 8.69 5.19
CA TYR A 59 2.31 9.23 4.53
C TYR A 59 1.45 10.10 5.45
N GLY A 60 1.49 9.89 6.77
CA GLY A 60 0.87 10.77 7.76
C GLY A 60 1.42 12.20 7.72
N PHE A 61 2.74 12.35 7.55
CA PHE A 61 3.34 13.67 7.31
C PHE A 61 2.89 14.27 5.96
N GLY A 62 2.77 13.44 4.92
CA GLY A 62 2.20 13.84 3.63
C GLY A 62 0.75 14.31 3.74
N LEU A 63 -0.07 13.59 4.50
CA LEU A 63 -1.45 13.93 4.79
C LEU A 63 -1.55 15.27 5.54
N LYS A 64 -0.76 15.46 6.59
CA LYS A 64 -0.71 16.72 7.34
C LYS A 64 -0.38 17.89 6.41
N ALA A 65 0.68 17.78 5.62
CA ALA A 65 1.06 18.82 4.65
C ALA A 65 -0.06 19.09 3.64
N ALA A 66 -0.69 18.03 3.12
CA ALA A 66 -1.81 18.15 2.19
C ALA A 66 -3.01 18.85 2.81
N LEU A 67 -3.37 18.59 4.08
CA LEU A 67 -4.46 19.28 4.78
C LEU A 67 -4.21 20.79 4.91
N GLU A 68 -2.94 21.20 4.97
CA GLU A 68 -2.50 22.61 4.98
C GLU A 68 -2.33 23.19 3.56
N GLY A 69 -2.75 22.47 2.52
CA GLY A 69 -2.63 22.90 1.11
C GLY A 69 -1.23 22.78 0.52
N ARG A 70 -0.29 22.16 1.25
CA ARG A 70 1.11 21.96 0.84
C ARG A 70 1.32 20.58 0.23
N ARG A 71 2.42 20.42 -0.50
CA ARG A 71 2.80 19.17 -1.17
C ARG A 71 4.16 18.70 -0.67
N ALA A 72 4.15 17.82 0.31
CA ALA A 72 5.36 17.15 0.76
C ALA A 72 5.82 16.17 -0.31
N MET A 73 6.89 16.53 -1.03
CA MET A 73 7.30 15.79 -2.23
C MET A 73 7.86 14.41 -1.91
N ALA A 74 8.53 14.25 -0.77
CA ALA A 74 9.06 12.96 -0.33
C ALA A 74 7.98 11.86 -0.20
N PRO A 75 6.92 12.02 0.61
CA PRO A 75 5.86 11.01 0.70
C PRO A 75 5.08 10.81 -0.61
N ILE A 76 5.00 11.83 -1.48
CA ILE A 76 4.40 11.67 -2.83
C ILE A 76 5.23 10.70 -3.66
N TRP A 77 6.55 10.91 -3.77
CA TRP A 77 7.41 10.05 -4.58
C TRP A 77 7.56 8.64 -3.98
N VAL A 78 7.71 8.54 -2.66
CA VAL A 78 7.70 7.24 -1.97
C VAL A 78 6.41 6.49 -2.26
N GLY A 79 5.26 7.18 -2.26
CA GLY A 79 3.98 6.59 -2.63
C GLY A 79 3.92 6.12 -4.08
N ILE A 80 4.44 6.90 -5.03
CA ILE A 80 4.47 6.52 -6.46
C ILE A 80 5.37 5.30 -6.68
N VAL A 81 6.59 5.31 -6.13
CA VAL A 81 7.53 4.19 -6.31
C VAL A 81 7.01 2.92 -5.63
N SER A 82 6.53 3.03 -4.39
CA SER A 82 6.01 1.89 -3.63
C SER A 82 4.79 1.26 -4.30
N ASN A 83 3.77 2.06 -4.64
CA ASN A 83 2.54 1.52 -5.25
C ASN A 83 2.76 1.13 -6.71
N GLY A 84 3.50 1.91 -7.49
CA GLY A 84 3.79 1.60 -8.89
C GLY A 84 4.60 0.32 -9.04
N GLY A 85 5.63 0.14 -8.20
CA GLY A 85 6.38 -1.11 -8.13
C GLY A 85 5.50 -2.29 -7.71
N ALA A 86 4.62 -2.09 -6.72
CA ALA A 86 3.67 -3.12 -6.31
C ALA A 86 2.70 -3.49 -7.43
N VAL A 87 2.17 -2.53 -8.21
CA VAL A 87 1.30 -2.80 -9.36
C VAL A 87 2.02 -3.69 -10.38
N ILE A 88 3.26 -3.36 -10.74
CA ILE A 88 4.04 -4.13 -11.72
C ILE A 88 4.23 -5.56 -11.23
N LEU A 89 4.71 -5.74 -10.00
CA LEU A 89 4.99 -7.07 -9.45
C LEU A 89 3.71 -7.88 -9.25
N LEU A 90 2.68 -7.30 -8.63
CA LEU A 90 1.42 -8.01 -8.40
C LEU A 90 0.75 -8.41 -9.71
N LEU A 91 0.76 -7.55 -10.73
CA LEU A 91 0.25 -7.93 -12.06
C LEU A 91 1.06 -9.07 -12.68
N ALA A 92 2.39 -8.98 -12.67
CA ALA A 92 3.24 -10.01 -13.27
C ALA A 92 3.04 -11.38 -12.60
N TYR A 93 2.98 -11.41 -11.27
CA TYR A 93 2.79 -12.66 -10.50
C TYR A 93 1.34 -13.17 -10.56
N GLY A 94 0.36 -12.26 -10.54
CA GLY A 94 -1.06 -12.61 -10.68
C GLY A 94 -1.38 -13.22 -12.04
N LEU A 95 -0.87 -12.62 -13.13
CA LEU A 95 -1.08 -13.11 -14.51
C LEU A 95 -0.33 -14.41 -14.81
N SER A 96 0.77 -14.68 -14.11
CA SER A 96 1.51 -15.96 -14.24
C SER A 96 0.92 -17.08 -13.39
N GLY A 97 -0.20 -16.86 -12.70
CA GLY A 97 -0.91 -17.89 -11.94
C GLY A 97 -0.29 -18.22 -10.58
N HIS A 98 0.63 -17.40 -10.06
CA HIS A 98 1.25 -17.65 -8.75
C HIS A 98 0.24 -17.67 -7.60
N TRP A 99 -0.94 -17.07 -7.78
CA TRP A 99 -2.00 -17.01 -6.77
C TRP A 99 -3.03 -18.14 -6.88
N HIS A 100 -2.90 -19.07 -7.85
CA HIS A 100 -3.89 -20.14 -8.02
C HIS A 100 -4.06 -21.01 -6.76
N GLY A 101 -3.00 -21.19 -5.98
CA GLY A 101 -3.05 -21.90 -4.70
C GLY A 101 -3.46 -21.04 -3.50
N TRP A 102 -3.69 -19.74 -3.68
CA TRP A 102 -4.09 -18.85 -2.59
C TRP A 102 -5.59 -18.96 -2.32
N HIS A 103 -5.98 -18.67 -1.08
CA HIS A 103 -7.40 -18.62 -0.72
C HIS A 103 -8.14 -17.58 -1.58
N PRO A 104 -9.37 -17.85 -2.08
CA PRO A 104 -10.07 -16.95 -3.00
C PRO A 104 -10.23 -15.51 -2.48
N LEU A 105 -10.51 -15.35 -1.18
CA LEU A 105 -10.58 -14.03 -0.56
C LEU A 105 -9.26 -13.23 -0.69
N VAL A 106 -8.13 -13.91 -0.60
CA VAL A 106 -6.80 -13.29 -0.68
C VAL A 106 -6.47 -12.93 -2.13
N GLN A 107 -6.91 -13.74 -3.09
CA GLN A 107 -6.85 -13.38 -4.51
C GLN A 107 -7.65 -12.10 -4.79
N VAL A 108 -8.87 -11.98 -4.24
CA VAL A 108 -9.68 -10.76 -4.34
C VAL A 108 -8.94 -9.56 -3.72
N ILE A 109 -8.33 -9.73 -2.55
CA ILE A 109 -7.52 -8.68 -1.91
C ILE A 109 -6.31 -8.31 -2.78
N ALA A 110 -5.64 -9.28 -3.40
CA ALA A 110 -4.47 -9.04 -4.24
C ALA A 110 -4.83 -8.27 -5.53
N TRP A 111 -5.89 -8.70 -6.23
CA TRP A 111 -6.42 -7.98 -7.40
C TRP A 111 -6.95 -6.60 -7.03
N GLY A 112 -7.67 -6.48 -5.91
CA GLY A 112 -8.12 -5.20 -5.37
C GLY A 112 -6.95 -4.29 -5.00
N SER A 113 -5.84 -4.85 -4.50
CA SER A 113 -4.62 -4.11 -4.18
C SER A 113 -3.95 -3.54 -5.43
N ILE A 114 -3.98 -4.24 -6.56
CA ILE A 114 -3.51 -3.68 -7.84
C ILE A 114 -4.34 -2.45 -8.22
N ALA A 115 -5.67 -2.57 -8.21
CA ALA A 115 -6.55 -1.45 -8.56
C ALA A 115 -6.36 -0.26 -7.62
N ALA A 116 -6.32 -0.50 -6.30
CA ALA A 116 -6.09 0.53 -5.30
C ALA A 116 -4.71 1.19 -5.47
N ALA A 117 -3.64 0.39 -5.63
CA ALA A 117 -2.28 0.90 -5.81
C ALA A 117 -2.15 1.73 -7.10
N LEU A 118 -2.79 1.32 -8.18
CA LEU A 118 -2.83 2.08 -9.43
C LEU A 118 -3.54 3.42 -9.24
N LEU A 119 -4.73 3.42 -8.63
CA LEU A 119 -5.49 4.65 -8.34
C LEU A 119 -4.70 5.60 -7.43
N ILE A 120 -4.02 5.08 -6.40
CA ILE A 120 -3.16 5.88 -5.53
C ILE A 120 -2.00 6.47 -6.32
N THR A 121 -1.32 5.68 -7.14
CA THR A 121 -0.17 6.13 -7.95
C THR A 121 -0.59 7.26 -8.88
N LEU A 122 -1.71 7.09 -9.60
CA LEU A 122 -2.27 8.11 -10.49
C LEU A 122 -2.72 9.35 -9.71
N GLY A 123 -3.35 9.17 -8.55
CA GLY A 123 -3.78 10.27 -7.67
C GLY A 123 -2.60 11.09 -7.14
N LEU A 124 -1.54 10.44 -6.66
CA LEU A 124 -0.31 11.09 -6.20
C LEU A 124 0.39 11.83 -7.34
N TYR A 125 0.38 11.27 -8.55
CA TYR A 125 0.93 11.98 -9.72
C TYR A 125 0.08 13.20 -10.09
N ARG A 126 -1.24 13.03 -10.20
CA ARG A 126 -2.18 14.06 -10.67
C ARG A 126 -2.36 15.21 -9.70
N PHE A 127 -2.49 14.92 -8.40
CA PHE A 127 -2.77 15.91 -7.34
C PHE A 127 -1.52 16.27 -6.54
N GLY A 128 -0.53 15.39 -6.49
CA GLY A 128 0.77 15.64 -5.88
C GLY A 128 1.74 16.27 -6.89
N VAL A 129 2.33 15.47 -7.78
CA VAL A 129 3.39 15.95 -8.71
C VAL A 129 2.90 17.12 -9.58
N ARG A 130 1.75 16.97 -10.24
CA ARG A 130 1.12 18.00 -11.08
C ARG A 130 0.15 18.94 -10.34
N GLY A 131 0.15 18.91 -9.00
CA GLY A 131 -0.68 19.81 -8.19
C GLY A 131 -0.18 21.27 -8.18
N ASN A 132 -1.06 22.19 -7.80
CA ASN A 132 -0.79 23.64 -7.82
C ASN A 132 -0.31 24.22 -6.48
N GLY A 133 -0.31 23.44 -5.38
CA GLY A 133 0.12 23.91 -4.06
C GLY A 133 1.63 24.11 -3.94
N PRO A 134 2.12 24.85 -2.92
CA PRO A 134 3.55 24.96 -2.65
C PRO A 134 4.17 23.59 -2.33
N LYS A 135 5.40 23.36 -2.82
CA LYS A 135 6.17 22.14 -2.59
C LYS A 135 7.03 22.31 -1.34
N ILE A 136 7.08 21.26 -0.51
CA ILE A 136 7.96 21.15 0.66
C ILE A 136 8.66 19.79 0.70
#